data_AF-A0A7X8XRA8-F1
#
_entry.id   AF-A0A7X8XRA8-F1
#
_cell.length_a   1.000
_cell.length_b   1.000
_cell.length_c   1.000
_cell.angle_alpha   90.00
_cell.angle_beta   90.00
_cell.angle_gamma   90.00
#
_symmetry.space_group_name_H-M   'P 1'
#
loop_
_entity.id
_entity.type
_entity.pdbx_description
1 polymer ?
#
loop_
_entity_poly.entity_id
_entity_poly.type
_entity_poly.pdbx_seq_one_letter_code
_entity_poly.pdbx_strand_id
1 'polypeptide(L)'
;KVVLPENFDLNLCDGKTKKPLDQWAQMGINGVPNYETIAGLVCDQNPECENTNDVNITSETCAPKYAYLAYPNFYLIKRWNNSNSYAIAIALLAEKLK
;
A
#
# COMPACT_ATOMS: atom_id res chain seq x y z
N LYS A 1 -6.65 3.28 1.78
CA LYS A 1 -6.44 2.20 0.78
C LYS A 1 -6.63 2.79 -0.60
N VAL A 2 -5.80 2.43 -1.58
CA VAL A 2 -5.86 2.88 -2.98
C VAL A 2 -5.75 1.68 -3.91
N VAL A 3 -6.18 1.84 -5.16
CA VAL A 3 -6.17 0.80 -6.20
C VAL A 3 -5.04 1.07 -7.18
N LEU A 4 -4.22 0.05 -7.45
CA LEU A 4 -3.11 0.15 -8.40
C LEU A 4 -3.58 -0.21 -9.82
N PRO A 5 -3.05 0.46 -10.87
CA PRO A 5 -3.27 0.03 -12.25
C PRO A 5 -2.52 -1.29 -12.55
N GLU A 6 -2.96 -2.04 -13.57
CA GLU A 6 -2.43 -3.38 -13.89
C GLU A 6 -0.91 -3.40 -14.14
N ASN A 7 -0.37 -2.34 -14.76
CA ASN A 7 1.06 -2.23 -15.11
C ASN A 7 1.82 -1.27 -14.17
N PHE A 8 1.40 -1.16 -12.92
CA PHE A 8 2.07 -0.29 -11.94
C PHE A 8 3.47 -0.81 -11.57
N ASP A 9 4.45 0.09 -11.52
CA ASP A 9 5.80 -0.24 -11.04
C ASP A 9 5.80 -0.50 -9.52
N LEU A 10 5.75 -1.79 -9.15
CA LEU A 10 5.73 -2.25 -7.76
C LEU A 10 6.98 -1.86 -6.96
N ASN A 11 8.09 -1.47 -7.61
CA ASN A 11 9.27 -0.97 -6.88
C ASN A 11 9.00 0.36 -6.16
N LEU A 12 8.00 1.13 -6.63
CA LEU A 12 7.57 2.38 -6.00
C LEU A 12 6.77 2.15 -4.72
N CYS A 13 6.39 0.90 -4.44
CA CYS A 13 5.53 0.46 -3.34
C CYS A 13 6.32 0.04 -2.09
N ASP A 14 7.56 0.51 -1.95
CA ASP A 14 8.52 0.15 -0.89
C ASP A 14 8.27 0.84 0.46
N GLY A 15 7.31 1.76 0.50
CA GLY A 15 7.01 2.63 1.63
C GLY A 15 8.09 3.69 1.91
N LYS A 16 9.22 3.73 1.19
CA LYS A 16 10.28 4.73 1.37
C LYS A 16 10.20 5.83 0.33
N THR A 17 9.81 5.46 -0.89
CA THR A 17 9.55 6.36 -2.00
C THR A 17 8.35 7.22 -1.64
N LYS A 18 8.62 8.49 -1.38
CA LYS A 18 7.61 9.49 -1.03
C LYS A 18 7.41 10.41 -2.22
N LYS A 19 6.15 10.61 -2.60
CA LYS A 19 5.78 11.56 -3.65
C LYS A 19 4.58 12.40 -3.18
N PRO A 20 4.46 13.63 -3.70
CA PRO A 20 3.22 14.37 -3.67
C PRO A 20 2.03 13.52 -4.18
N LEU A 21 0.84 13.73 -3.60
CA LEU A 21 -0.35 12.94 -3.96
C LEU A 21 -0.76 13.10 -5.43
N ASP A 22 -0.62 14.28 -5.99
CA ASP A 22 -0.87 14.56 -7.41
C ASP A 22 0.02 13.69 -8.33
N GLN A 23 1.29 13.47 -7.97
CA GLN A 23 2.17 12.57 -8.71
C GLN A 23 1.70 11.12 -8.65
N TRP A 24 1.21 10.65 -7.50
CA TRP A 24 0.63 9.32 -7.39
C TRP A 24 -0.64 9.18 -8.23
N ALA A 25 -1.50 10.19 -8.25
CA ALA A 25 -2.70 10.23 -9.08
C ALA A 25 -2.36 10.22 -10.59
N GLN A 26 -1.33 10.96 -11.01
CA GLN A 26 -0.85 10.99 -12.39
C GLN A 26 -0.30 9.63 -12.87
N MET A 27 0.14 8.76 -11.94
CA MET A 27 0.55 7.39 -12.24
C MET A 27 -0.63 6.43 -12.43
N GLY A 28 -1.88 6.93 -12.41
CA GLY A 28 -3.08 6.12 -12.59
C GLY A 28 -3.55 5.38 -11.33
N ILE A 29 -3.01 5.73 -10.16
CA ILE A 29 -3.47 5.18 -8.88
C ILE A 29 -4.85 5.74 -8.57
N ASN A 30 -5.81 4.86 -8.33
CA ASN A 30 -7.20 5.23 -8.08
C ASN A 30 -7.48 5.38 -6.57
N GLY A 31 -8.28 6.38 -6.21
CA GLY A 31 -8.62 6.69 -4.80
C GLY A 31 -7.60 7.54 -4.06
N VAL A 32 -6.67 8.20 -4.78
CA VAL A 32 -5.78 9.20 -4.19
C VAL A 32 -6.59 10.46 -3.85
N PRO A 33 -6.54 10.97 -2.59
CA PRO A 33 -7.32 12.13 -2.20
C PRO A 33 -6.72 13.43 -2.76
N ASN A 34 -7.58 14.42 -3.01
CA ASN A 34 -7.22 15.70 -3.61
C ASN A 34 -6.90 16.77 -2.55
N TYR A 35 -5.76 16.63 -1.88
CA TYR A 35 -5.20 17.67 -1.01
C TYR A 35 -3.68 17.63 -1.04
N GLU A 36 -3.05 18.75 -0.69
CA GLU A 36 -1.59 18.88 -0.76
C GLU A 36 -0.92 18.16 0.40
N THR A 37 -0.27 17.04 0.11
CA THR A 37 0.60 16.35 1.06
C THR A 37 1.56 15.40 0.34
N ILE A 38 2.48 14.84 1.10
CA ILE A 38 3.43 13.83 0.65
C ILE A 38 3.10 12.51 1.36
N ALA A 39 3.02 11.44 0.60
CA ALA A 39 2.84 10.09 1.13
C ALA A 39 3.81 9.11 0.47
N GLY A 40 4.24 8.12 1.23
CA GLY A 40 4.80 6.90 0.65
C GLY A 40 3.68 5.98 0.16
N LEU A 41 4.04 4.97 -0.61
CA LEU A 41 3.13 3.93 -1.06
C LEU A 41 3.58 2.59 -0.50
N VAL A 42 2.69 1.86 0.16
CA VAL A 42 2.96 0.53 0.74
C VAL A 42 1.99 -0.46 0.11
N CYS A 43 2.52 -1.42 -0.65
CA CYS A 43 1.70 -2.49 -1.22
C CYS A 43 1.24 -3.48 -0.13
N ASP A 44 -0.01 -3.91 -0.23
CA ASP A 44 -0.52 -5.02 0.58
C ASP A 44 -0.02 -6.34 0.00
N GLN A 45 0.25 -7.36 0.82
CA GLN A 45 0.49 -8.69 0.26
C GLN A 45 -0.83 -9.21 -0.30
N ASN A 46 -0.83 -9.82 -1.49
CA ASN A 46 -2.04 -10.47 -1.98
C ASN A 46 -2.25 -11.77 -1.17
N PRO A 47 -3.28 -11.87 -0.30
CA PRO A 47 -3.50 -13.06 0.52
C PRO A 47 -3.84 -14.29 -0.33
N GLU A 48 -4.31 -14.12 -1.57
CA GLU A 48 -4.54 -15.22 -2.51
C GLU A 48 -3.24 -15.96 -2.86
N CYS A 49 -2.07 -15.33 -2.63
CA CYS A 49 -0.75 -15.88 -2.93
C CYS A 49 -0.10 -16.64 -1.78
N GLU A 50 -0.72 -16.67 -0.60
CA GLU A 50 -0.23 -17.49 0.51
C GLU A 50 -0.64 -18.97 0.35
N ASN A 51 -1.63 -19.27 -0.52
CA ASN A 51 -2.10 -20.63 -0.78
C ASN A 51 -1.30 -21.31 -1.90
N THR A 52 -0.09 -21.77 -1.60
CA THR A 52 0.87 -22.36 -2.58
C THR A 52 0.43 -23.68 -3.24
N ASN A 53 -0.77 -24.18 -2.99
CA ASN A 53 -1.25 -25.46 -3.52
C ASN A 53 -2.06 -25.32 -4.82
N ASP A 54 -2.33 -24.10 -5.27
CA ASP A 54 -3.04 -23.86 -6.52
C ASP A 54 -2.05 -23.68 -7.68
N VAL A 55 -2.16 -24.55 -8.69
CA VAL A 55 -1.29 -24.61 -9.87
C VAL A 55 -1.41 -23.35 -10.74
N ASN A 56 -2.47 -22.54 -10.56
CA ASN A 56 -2.72 -21.34 -11.36
C ASN A 56 -2.07 -20.06 -10.81
N ILE A 57 -1.34 -20.13 -9.69
CA ILE A 57 -0.70 -18.96 -9.08
C ILE A 57 0.59 -18.61 -9.83
N THR A 58 0.57 -17.51 -10.57
CA THR A 58 1.73 -16.89 -11.22
C THR A 58 2.13 -15.58 -10.52
N SER A 59 3.33 -15.08 -10.81
CA SER A 59 3.79 -13.77 -10.30
C SER A 59 2.85 -12.62 -10.67
N GLU A 60 2.17 -12.71 -11.82
CA GLU A 60 1.21 -11.71 -12.30
C GLU A 60 -0.10 -11.78 -11.52
N THR A 61 -0.64 -12.98 -11.28
CA THR A 61 -1.83 -13.15 -10.41
C THR A 61 -1.53 -12.73 -8.97
N CYS A 62 -0.25 -12.76 -8.59
CA CYS A 62 0.24 -12.33 -7.28
C CYS A 62 0.64 -10.88 -7.15
N ALA A 63 0.54 -10.10 -8.23
CA ALA A 63 0.74 -8.67 -8.14
C ALA A 63 -0.30 -8.07 -7.17
N PRO A 64 0.13 -7.22 -6.23
CA PRO A 64 -0.78 -6.57 -5.31
C PRO A 64 -1.69 -5.61 -6.08
N LYS A 65 -3.01 -5.77 -5.93
CA LYS A 65 -4.01 -4.90 -6.56
C LYS A 65 -4.27 -3.63 -5.77
N TYR A 66 -3.91 -3.64 -4.48
CA TYR A 66 -4.17 -2.57 -3.54
C TYR A 66 -2.90 -2.12 -2.83
N ALA A 67 -2.87 -0.83 -2.49
CA ALA A 67 -1.83 -0.25 -1.66
C ALA A 67 -2.42 0.69 -0.61
N TYR A 68 -1.56 1.13 0.31
CA TYR A 68 -1.86 2.12 1.33
C TYR A 68 -0.96 3.33 1.16
N LEU A 69 -1.56 4.52 1.25
CA LEU A 69 -0.82 5.77 1.35
C LEU A 69 -0.25 5.87 2.78
N ALA A 70 1.07 5.86 2.89
CA ALA A 70 1.80 5.94 4.14
C ALA A 70 2.18 7.40 4.44
N TYR A 71 1.40 8.04 5.32
CA TYR A 71 1.65 9.39 5.82
C TYR A 71 2.71 9.42 6.94
N PRO A 72 3.23 10.59 7.36
CA PRO A 72 4.23 10.68 8.44
C PRO A 72 3.91 9.87 9.70
N ASN A 73 2.64 9.84 10.12
CA ASN A 73 2.20 9.07 11.29
C ASN A 73 2.40 7.55 11.15
N PHE A 74 2.32 7.02 9.92
CA PHE A 74 2.59 5.61 9.65
C PHE A 74 4.02 5.23 10.06
N TYR A 75 4.99 6.09 9.74
CA TYR A 75 6.39 5.87 10.09
C TYR A 75 6.68 6.05 11.59
N LEU A 76 5.87 6.86 12.28
CA LEU A 76 5.94 6.97 13.74
C LEU A 76 5.46 5.69 14.42
N ILE A 77 4.36 5.09 13.95
CA ILE A 77 3.89 3.79 14.44
C ILE A 77 4.98 2.71 14.25
N LYS A 78 5.66 2.73 13.10
CA LYS A 78 6.75 1.80 12.81
C LYS A 78 7.98 1.92 13.73
N ARG A 79 8.12 2.99 14.52
CA ARG A 79 9.18 3.10 15.54
C ARG A 79 8.97 2.15 16.72
N TRP A 80 7.72 1.74 16.98
CA TRP A 80 7.38 0.75 18.01
C TRP A 80 7.64 -0.68 17.54
N ASN A 81 7.31 -0.97 16.27
CA ASN A 81 7.61 -2.22 15.59
C ASN A 81 7.82 -1.93 14.10
N ASN A 82 9.01 -2.23 13.57
CA ASN A 82 9.39 -1.92 12.19
C ASN A 82 8.78 -2.91 11.16
N SER A 83 7.47 -3.07 11.19
CA SER A 83 6.69 -3.92 10.27
C SER A 83 5.60 -3.09 9.59
N ASN A 84 5.48 -3.23 8.27
CA ASN A 84 4.40 -2.58 7.50
C ASN A 84 3.04 -3.14 7.91
N SER A 85 2.91 -4.47 7.98
CA SER A 85 1.66 -5.14 8.35
C SER A 85 1.18 -4.73 9.74
N TYR A 86 2.11 -4.57 10.70
CA TYR A 86 1.79 -4.05 12.03
C TYR A 86 1.20 -2.63 11.97
N ALA A 87 1.86 -1.70 11.28
CA ALA A 87 1.41 -0.33 11.20
C ALA A 87 0.07 -0.19 10.43
N ILE A 88 -0.13 -1.00 9.38
CA ILE A 88 -1.41 -1.10 8.65
C ILE A 88 -2.51 -1.61 9.59
N ALA A 89 -2.26 -2.69 10.34
CA ALA A 89 -3.23 -3.26 11.28
C ALA A 89 -3.66 -2.24 12.35
N ILE A 90 -2.72 -1.48 12.93
CA ILE A 90 -3.03 -0.41 13.88
C ILE A 90 -3.90 0.68 13.24
N ALA A 91 -3.56 1.11 12.02
CA ALA A 91 -4.34 2.13 11.32
C ALA A 91 -5.78 1.65 11.01
N LEU A 92 -5.93 0.43 10.52
CA LEU A 92 -7.24 -0.18 10.23
C LEU A 92 -8.06 -0.42 11.51
N LEU A 93 -7.41 -0.82 12.61
CA LEU A 93 -8.08 -0.96 13.90
C LEU A 93 -8.60 0.39 14.41
N ALA A 94 -7.79 1.45 14.32
CA ALA A 94 -8.18 2.79 14.72
C ALA A 94 -9.38 3.31 13.90
N GLU A 95 -9.43 3.00 12.60
CA GLU A 95 -10.57 3.33 11.73
C GLU A 95 -11.86 2.61 12.17
N LYS A 96 -11.76 1.35 12.60
CA LYS A 96 -12.91 0.56 13.09
C LYS A 96 -13.42 0.97 14.47
N LEU A 97 -12.59 1.61 15.29
CA LEU A 97 -12.96 2.05 16.64
C LEU A 97 -13.62 3.43 16.68
N LYS A 98 -13.68 4.11 15.54
CA LYS A 98 -14.35 5.40 15.38
C LYS A 98 -15.87 5.22 15.31
#